data_AF-Q48AZ7-F1
#
_entry.id   AF-Q48AZ7-F1
#
_cell.length_a   1.000
_cell.length_b   1.000
_cell.length_c   1.000
_cell.angle_alpha   90.00
_cell.angle_beta   90.00
_cell.angle_gamma   90.00
#
_symmetry.space_group_name_H-M   'P 1'
#
loop_
_entity.id
_entity.type
_entity.pdbx_description
1 polymer ?
#
loop_
_entity_poly.entity_id
_entity_poly.type
_entity_poly.pdbx_seq_one_letter_code
_entity_poly.pdbx_strand_id
1 'polypeptide(L)'
;MPEEQQPKKAHWPDGETMTAHCPNCETPATVDIVNVKAWETTWRPVDCDHCFAEFELSADGSTALMLGPAEQTTALGRALLSTILVFDPKKTPLK
;
A
#
# COMPACT_ATOMS: atom_id res chain seq x y z
N MET A 1 -15.66 27.75 -11.72
CA MET A 1 -14.43 27.04 -11.33
C MET A 1 -14.72 26.45 -9.96
N PRO A 2 -14.64 25.12 -9.74
CA PRO A 2 -14.87 24.57 -8.40
C PRO A 2 -13.72 25.02 -7.49
N GLU A 3 -14.05 25.54 -6.31
CA GLU A 3 -13.10 25.89 -5.27
C GLU A 3 -12.31 24.64 -4.87
N GLU A 4 -11.00 24.66 -5.14
CA GLU A 4 -10.05 23.74 -4.52
C GLU A 4 -10.12 23.98 -3.00
N GLN A 5 -10.85 23.11 -2.31
CA GLN A 5 -10.95 23.13 -0.85
C GLN A 5 -9.53 22.99 -0.30
N GLN A 6 -8.98 24.08 0.23
CA GLN A 6 -7.70 24.03 0.93
C GLN A 6 -7.78 22.93 1.99
N PRO A 7 -6.87 21.93 1.97
CA PRO A 7 -6.94 20.83 2.91
C PRO A 7 -6.82 21.40 4.33
N LYS A 8 -7.82 21.13 5.17
CA LYS A 8 -7.74 21.43 6.61
C LYS A 8 -6.45 20.80 7.13
N LYS A 9 -5.57 21.59 7.75
CA LYS A 9 -4.34 21.09 8.38
C LYS A 9 -4.70 19.91 9.27
N ALA A 10 -4.13 18.74 8.99
CA ALA A 10 -4.37 17.56 9.82
C ALA A 10 -3.66 17.71 11.17
N HIS A 11 -4.37 17.43 12.25
CA HIS A 11 -3.80 17.44 13.59
C HIS A 11 -3.40 16.02 13.99
N TRP A 12 -2.17 15.63 13.66
CA TRP A 12 -1.61 14.34 14.02
C TRP A 12 -1.46 14.20 15.55
N PRO A 13 -1.70 13.01 16.12
CA PRO A 13 -1.63 12.78 17.56
C PRO A 13 -0.24 13.08 18.13
N ASP A 14 -0.15 13.40 19.41
CA ASP A 14 1.13 13.64 20.10
C ASP A 14 2.06 12.41 20.05
N GLY A 15 3.38 12.64 20.13
CA GLY A 15 4.42 11.59 20.04
C GLY A 15 5.08 11.47 18.66
N GLU A 16 6.02 10.53 18.53
CA GLU A 16 6.80 10.33 17.30
C GLU A 16 6.20 9.28 16.38
N THR A 17 5.35 8.40 16.93
CA THR A 17 4.77 7.24 16.24
C THR A 17 3.27 7.11 16.47
N MET A 18 2.57 6.48 15.53
CA MET A 18 1.17 6.09 15.64
C MET A 18 1.00 4.63 15.23
N THR A 19 0.03 3.92 15.81
CA THR A 19 -0.35 2.58 15.35
C THR A 19 -1.42 2.68 14.28
N ALA A 20 -1.24 1.96 13.17
CA ALA A 20 -2.24 1.81 12.11
C ALA A 20 -2.49 0.33 11.83
N HIS A 21 -3.71 -0.02 11.43
CA HIS A 21 -4.04 -1.37 10.99
C HIS A 21 -4.01 -1.43 9.47
N CYS A 22 -3.32 -2.41 8.90
CA CYS A 22 -3.31 -2.59 7.46
C CYS A 22 -4.75 -2.87 6.97
N PRO A 23 -5.29 -2.09 6.00
CA PRO A 23 -6.65 -2.30 5.51
C PRO A 23 -6.83 -3.60 4.71
N ASN A 24 -5.73 -4.27 4.34
CA ASN A 24 -5.75 -5.54 3.60
C ASN A 24 -5.70 -6.78 4.51
N CYS A 25 -4.90 -6.75 5.58
CA CYS A 25 -4.63 -7.94 6.41
C CYS A 25 -4.80 -7.71 7.92
N GLU A 26 -5.26 -6.52 8.32
CA GLU A 26 -5.52 -6.08 9.70
C GLU A 26 -4.29 -6.07 10.64
N THR A 27 -3.12 -6.48 10.14
CA THR A 27 -1.88 -6.51 10.92
C THR A 27 -1.53 -5.10 11.39
N PRO A 28 -1.29 -4.89 12.70
CA PRO A 28 -0.89 -3.59 13.22
C PRO A 28 0.54 -3.24 12.79
N ALA A 29 0.74 -2.00 12.40
CA ALA A 29 2.03 -1.42 12.06
C ALA A 29 2.29 -0.17 12.91
N THR A 30 3.52 -0.01 13.38
CA THR A 30 3.97 1.22 14.04
C THR A 30 4.53 2.16 12.98
N VAL A 31 3.96 3.35 12.85
CA VAL A 31 4.24 4.31 11.78
C VAL A 31 4.83 5.58 12.38
N ASP A 32 5.99 6.01 11.89
CA ASP A 32 6.58 7.29 12.26
C ASP A 32 5.77 8.45 11.67
N ILE A 33 5.35 9.37 12.55
CA ILE A 33 4.52 10.54 12.21
C ILE A 33 5.28 11.87 12.32
N VAL A 34 6.58 11.84 12.58
CA VAL A 34 7.42 13.04 12.71
C VAL A 34 7.43 13.90 11.44
N ASN A 35 7.50 13.27 10.27
CA ASN A 35 7.59 13.97 8.98
C ASN A 35 6.25 14.60 8.57
N VAL A 36 5.14 13.90 8.81
CA VAL A 36 3.80 14.45 8.48
C VAL A 36 3.42 15.62 9.38
N LYS A 37 3.94 15.67 10.62
CA LYS A 37 3.87 16.86 11.46
C LYS A 37 4.72 18.00 10.95
N ALA A 38 5.98 17.72 10.59
CA ALA A 38 6.92 18.73 10.11
C ALA A 38 6.47 19.38 8.79
N TRP A 39 5.79 18.62 7.93
CA TRP A 39 5.35 19.06 6.60
C TRP A 39 3.84 19.32 6.52
N GLU A 40 3.12 19.24 7.64
CA GLU A 40 1.68 19.48 7.75
C GLU A 40 0.83 18.68 6.74
N THR A 41 1.23 17.44 6.44
CA THR A 41 0.50 16.61 5.46
C THR A 41 -0.73 15.97 6.09
N THR A 42 -1.75 15.69 5.27
CA THR A 42 -3.00 15.06 5.73
C THR A 42 -2.93 13.54 5.73
N TRP A 43 -2.09 12.97 4.87
CA TRP A 43 -1.90 11.53 4.69
C TRP A 43 -0.41 11.15 4.79
N ARG A 44 -0.17 9.91 5.23
CA ARG A 44 1.14 9.25 5.31
C ARG A 44 1.06 7.93 4.55
N PRO A 45 1.81 7.71 3.46
CA PRO A 45 1.92 6.38 2.87
C PRO A 45 2.58 5.41 3.87
N VAL A 46 2.20 4.14 3.86
CA VAL A 46 2.69 3.09 4.76
C VAL A 46 2.75 1.78 3.99
N ASP A 47 3.89 1.08 4.12
CA ASP A 47 4.06 -0.25 3.58
C ASP A 47 3.82 -1.27 4.69
N CYS A 48 2.96 -2.27 4.44
CA CYS A 48 2.72 -3.34 5.37
C CYS A 48 3.78 -4.45 5.20
N ASP A 49 4.65 -4.62 6.19
CA ASP A 49 5.69 -5.66 6.17
C ASP A 49 5.13 -7.10 6.15
N HIS A 50 3.86 -7.30 6.51
CA HIS A 50 3.26 -8.63 6.57
C HIS A 50 2.71 -9.11 5.23
N CYS A 51 1.95 -8.25 4.53
CA CYS A 51 1.28 -8.62 3.28
C CYS A 51 1.79 -7.85 2.05
N PHE A 52 2.76 -6.95 2.23
CA PHE A 52 3.33 -6.09 1.19
C PHE A 52 2.30 -5.19 0.49
N ALA A 53 1.21 -4.86 1.20
CA ALA A 53 0.26 -3.86 0.74
C ALA A 53 0.78 -2.45 1.05
N GLU A 54 0.57 -1.53 0.12
CA GLU A 54 0.77 -0.10 0.31
C GLU A 54 -0.57 0.55 0.65
N PHE A 55 -0.60 1.36 1.69
CA PHE A 55 -1.80 2.08 2.12
C PHE A 55 -1.46 3.47 2.65
N GLU A 56 -2.44 4.36 2.72
CA GLU A 56 -2.28 5.67 3.36
C GLU A 56 -2.94 5.68 4.74
N LEU A 57 -2.30 6.33 5.70
CA LEU A 57 -2.79 6.61 7.04
C LEU A 57 -3.12 8.10 7.16
N SER A 58 -4.23 8.46 7.77
CA SER A 58 -4.58 9.83 8.17
C SER A 58 -4.48 10.04 9.67
N ALA A 59 -4.45 11.31 10.08
CA ALA A 59 -4.32 11.72 11.49
C ALA A 59 -5.45 11.24 12.41
N ASP A 60 -6.64 10.96 11.88
CA ASP A 60 -7.77 10.40 12.61
C ASP A 60 -7.69 8.87 12.79
N GLY A 61 -6.64 8.24 12.25
CA GLY A 61 -6.43 6.79 12.28
C GLY A 61 -7.09 6.04 11.14
N SER A 62 -7.79 6.72 10.22
CA SER A 62 -8.35 6.07 9.04
C SER A 62 -7.25 5.61 8.10
N THR A 63 -7.49 4.50 7.40
CA THR A 63 -6.55 3.92 6.43
C THR A 63 -7.20 3.70 5.08
N ALA A 64 -6.50 4.00 4.00
CA ALA A 64 -6.95 3.78 2.63
C ALA A 64 -5.98 2.87 1.88
N LEU A 65 -6.45 1.72 1.39
CA LEU A 65 -5.63 0.79 0.61
C LEU A 65 -5.29 1.40 -0.75
N MET A 66 -4.01 1.47 -1.10
CA MET A 66 -3.53 1.98 -2.40
C MET A 66 -3.15 0.85 -3.34
N LEU A 67 -2.40 -0.11 -2.82
CA LEU A 67 -1.95 -1.29 -3.56
C LEU A 67 -2.01 -2.49 -2.63
N GLY A 68 -2.77 -3.52 -3.00
CA GLY A 68 -2.78 -4.80 -2.28
C GLY A 68 -2.05 -5.88 -3.08
N PRO A 69 -1.47 -6.91 -2.43
CA PRO A 69 -1.14 -8.14 -3.12
C PRO A 69 -2.40 -8.68 -3.82
N ALA A 70 -2.24 -9.23 -5.03
CA ALA A 70 -3.37 -9.78 -5.77
C ALA A 70 -4.07 -10.87 -4.93
N GLU A 71 -5.38 -10.73 -4.70
CA GLU A 71 -6.15 -11.57 -3.78
C GLU A 71 -5.94 -13.06 -4.01
N GLN A 72 -5.80 -13.49 -5.28
CA GLN A 72 -5.37 -14.84 -5.64
C GLN A 72 -4.66 -14.81 -6.99
N THR A 73 -3.52 -15.49 -7.10
CA THR A 73 -3.01 -15.91 -8.40
C THR A 73 -4.09 -16.76 -9.09
N THR A 74 -4.34 -16.55 -10.38
CA THR A 74 -5.26 -17.45 -11.10
C THR A 74 -4.70 -18.87 -11.09
N ALA A 75 -5.54 -19.89 -11.31
CA ALA A 75 -5.05 -21.27 -11.45
C ALA A 75 -3.94 -21.36 -12.52
N LEU A 76 -4.08 -20.60 -13.60
CA LEU A 76 -3.05 -20.44 -14.63
C LEU A 76 -1.77 -19.79 -14.08
N GLY A 77 -1.89 -18.70 -13.31
CA GLY A 77 -0.74 -18.04 -12.68
C GLY A 77 0.04 -18.96 -11.76
N ARG A 78 -0.65 -19.78 -10.95
CA ARG A 78 0.00 -20.80 -10.10
C ARG A 78 0.73 -21.87 -10.91
N ALA A 79 0.11 -22.35 -11.99
CA ALA A 79 0.72 -23.31 -12.89
C ALA A 79 1.99 -22.75 -13.57
N LEU A 80 1.94 -21.49 -14.01
CA LEU A 80 3.08 -20.81 -14.64
C LEU A 80 4.26 -20.62 -13.69
N LEU A 81 4.03 -20.26 -12.42
CA LEU A 81 5.09 -20.14 -11.41
C LEU A 81 5.82 -21.46 -11.15
N SER A 82 5.15 -22.60 -11.37
CA SER A 82 5.72 -23.94 -11.20
C SER A 82 6.31 -24.51 -12.50
N THR A 83 6.25 -23.76 -13.60
CA THR A 83 6.73 -24.19 -14.91
C THR A 83 8.10 -23.58 -15.19
N ILE A 84 9.09 -24.42 -15.48
CA ILE A 84 10.38 -23.94 -15.98
C ILE A 84 10.18 -23.45 -17.41
N LEU A 85 10.15 -22.12 -17.59
CA LEU A 85 10.10 -21.50 -18.90
C LEU A 85 11.48 -21.60 -19.55
N VAL A 86 11.68 -22.60 -20.39
CA VAL A 86 12.85 -22.68 -21.26
C VAL A 86 12.56 -21.87 -22.51
N PHE A 87 13.28 -20.75 -22.68
CA PHE A 87 13.25 -20.01 -23.93
C PHE A 87 13.95 -20.85 -25.02
N ASP A 88 13.16 -21.40 -25.94
CA ASP A 88 13.66 -22.09 -27.13
C ASP A 88 13.58 -21.12 -28.33
N PRO A 89 14.70 -20.51 -28.76
CA PRO A 89 14.71 -19.54 -29.86
C PRO A 89 14.30 -20.16 -31.22
N LYS A 90 14.16 -21.49 -31.33
CA LYS A 90 13.69 -22.17 -32.55
C LYS A 90 12.17 -22.42 -32.53
N LYS A 91 11.52 -22.30 -31.38
CA LYS A 91 10.06 -22.35 -31.24
C LYS A 91 9.53 -20.92 -31.14
N THR A 92 9.37 -20.31 -32.30
CA THR A 92 8.67 -19.03 -32.48
C THR A 92 7.32 -19.06 -31.74
N PRO A 93 6.93 -18.00 -31.01
CA PRO A 93 5.68 -18.01 -30.24
C PRO A 93 4.45 -18.12 -31.15
N LEU A 94 3.44 -18.82 -30.63
CA LEU A 94 2.13 -19.05 -31.24
C LEU A 94 1.51 -17.73 -31.74
N LYS A 95 0.99 -17.76 -32.97
CA LYS A 95 0.13 -16.70 -33.55
C LYS A 95 -1.19 -16.59 -32.80
#